data_AF-A0AB38H5G7-F1
#
_entry.id   AF-A0AB38H5G7-F1
#
_cell.length_a   1.000
_cell.length_b   1.000
_cell.length_c   1.000
_cell.angle_alpha   90.00
_cell.angle_beta   90.00
_cell.angle_gamma   90.00
#
_symmetry.space_group_name_H-M   'P 1'
#
loop_
_entity.id
_entity.type
_entity.pdbx_description
1 polymer ?
#
loop_
_entity_poly.entity_id
_entity_poly.type
_entity_poly.pdbx_seq_one_letter_code
_entity_poly.pdbx_strand_id
1 'polypeptide(L)' 'MQFINHLVEQLEQDAELLAQIKANSFEIAKYGKLPDAVKKAIIRALSSYHNLADLLLKNSDKSFEQVLEMVYHLIKTKLQ' A
#
# COMPACT_ATOMS: atom_id res chain seq x y z
N MET A 1 -12.25 5.72 -1.57
CA MET A 1 -12.59 4.33 -1.18
C MET A 1 -12.24 3.32 -2.28
N GLN A 2 -12.72 3.46 -3.53
CA GLN A 2 -12.45 2.47 -4.58
C GLN A 2 -10.96 2.26 -4.93
N PHE A 3 -10.17 3.33 -4.98
CA PHE A 3 -8.74 3.24 -5.31
C PHE A 3 -7.96 2.42 -4.27
N ILE A 4 -8.13 2.70 -2.98
CA ILE A 4 -7.43 1.97 -1.91
C ILE A 4 -7.86 0.50 -1.86
N ASN A 5 -9.15 0.20 -2.07
CA ASN A 5 -9.62 -1.18 -2.14
C ASN A 5 -8.96 -1.94 -3.30
N HIS A 6 -8.82 -1.28 -4.46
CA HIS A 6 -8.12 -1.85 -5.59
C HIS A 6 -6.63 -2.11 -5.31
N LEU A 7 -5.96 -1.21 -4.59
CA LEU A 7 -4.57 -1.45 -4.13
C LEU A 7 -4.50 -2.67 -3.22
N VAL A 8 -5.41 -2.79 -2.26
CA VAL A 8 -5.47 -3.91 -1.32
C VAL A 8 -5.66 -5.24 -2.06
N GLU A 9 -6.58 -5.31 -3.02
CA GLU A 9 -6.79 -6.50 -3.86
C GLU A 9 -5.53 -6.93 -4.62
N GLN A 10 -4.74 -5.96 -5.12
CA GLN A 10 -3.47 -6.23 -5.79
C GLN A 10 -2.41 -6.78 -4.82
N LEU A 11 -2.37 -6.24 -3.60
CA LEU A 11 -1.38 -6.58 -2.58
C LEU A 11 -1.68 -7.91 -1.89
N GLU A 12 -2.95 -8.34 -1.85
CA GLU A 12 -3.38 -9.65 -1.35
C GLU A 12 -2.80 -10.84 -2.14
N GLN A 13 -2.28 -10.60 -3.34
CA GLN A 13 -1.63 -11.64 -4.15
C GLN A 13 -0.17 -11.90 -3.74
N ASP A 14 0.44 -11.04 -2.90
CA ASP A 14 1.83 -11.17 -2.46
C ASP A 14 1.92 -11.86 -1.09
N ALA A 15 2.13 -13.18 -1.10
CA ALA A 15 2.17 -13.99 0.12
C ALA A 15 3.27 -13.57 1.12
N GLU A 16 4.41 -13.09 0.63
CA GLU A 16 5.52 -12.64 1.47
C GLU A 16 5.19 -11.31 2.15
N LEU A 17 4.54 -10.39 1.43
CA LEU A 17 4.03 -9.15 2.01
C LEU A 17 2.99 -9.45 3.10
N LEU A 18 2.04 -10.35 2.83
CA LEU A 18 1.02 -10.73 3.80
C LEU A 18 1.63 -11.36 5.05
N ALA A 19 2.64 -12.22 4.90
CA ALA A 19 3.36 -12.80 6.03
C ALA A 19 4.06 -11.71 6.86
N GLN A 20 4.70 -10.73 6.21
CA GLN A 20 5.36 -9.61 6.88
C GLN A 20 4.35 -8.75 7.68
N ILE A 21 3.22 -8.39 7.07
CA ILE A 21 2.14 -7.61 7.73
C ILE A 21 1.53 -8.40 8.89
N LYS A 22 1.40 -9.72 8.75
CA LYS A 22 0.86 -10.58 9.80
C LYS A 22 1.77 -10.62 11.02
N ALA A 23 3.07 -10.78 10.80
CA ALA A 23 4.07 -10.97 11.85
C ALA A 23 4.53 -9.68 12.54
N ASN A 24 4.36 -8.51 11.91
CA ASN A 24 4.95 -7.26 12.38
C ASN A 24 3.92 -6.14 12.60
N SER A 25 4.28 -5.14 13.42
CA SER A 25 3.55 -3.88 13.54
C SER A 25 3.86 -2.95 12.36
N PHE A 26 3.03 -1.91 12.17
CA PHE A 26 3.24 -0.92 11.11
C PHE A 26 4.63 -0.25 11.18
N GLU A 27 5.08 0.10 12.38
CA GLU A 27 6.39 0.72 12.63
C GLU A 27 7.57 -0.11 12.11
N ILE A 28 7.42 -1.43 12.02
CA ILE A 28 8.42 -2.33 11.44
C ILE A 28 8.14 -2.58 9.97
N ALA A 29 6.86 -2.79 9.61
CA ALA A 29 6.45 -3.09 8.24
C ALA A 29 6.83 -1.96 7.25
N LYS A 30 6.72 -0.69 7.68
CA LYS A 30 7.05 0.50 6.88
C LYS A 30 8.52 0.63 6.48
N TYR A 31 9.41 -0.15 7.07
CA TYR A 31 10.83 -0.22 6.70
C TYR A 31 11.20 -1.50 5.93
N GLY A 32 10.24 -2.39 5.66
CA GLY A 32 10.47 -3.63 4.92
C GLY A 32 9.86 -3.64 3.51
N LYS A 33 9.17 -4.72 3.13
CA LYS A 33 8.64 -4.90 1.76
C LYS A 33 7.42 -4.01 1.46
N LEU A 34 6.69 -3.58 2.49
CA LEU A 34 5.43 -2.86 2.38
C LEU A 34 5.51 -1.58 1.51
N PRO A 35 6.47 -0.64 1.69
CA PRO A 35 6.54 0.57 0.87
C PRO A 35 6.72 0.29 -0.62
N ASP A 36 7.59 -0.65 -0.97
CA ASP A 36 7.86 -0.98 -2.37
C ASP A 36 6.69 -1.72 -3.03
N ALA A 37 6.02 -2.61 -2.29
CA ALA A 37 4.83 -3.28 -2.76
C ALA A 37 3.69 -2.28 -3.01
N VAL A 38 3.47 -1.36 -2.07
CA VAL A 38 2.46 -0.30 -2.22
C VAL A 38 2.80 0.64 -3.38
N LYS A 39 4.06 1.05 -3.57
CA LYS A 39 4.49 1.82 -4.74
C LYS A 39 4.19 1.10 -6.06
N LYS A 40 4.49 -0.20 -6.15
CA LYS A 40 4.21 -1.00 -7.36
C LYS A 40 2.72 -1.15 -7.62
N ALA A 41 1.91 -1.34 -6.58
CA ALA A 41 0.45 -1.39 -6.70
C ALA A 41 -0.11 -0.03 -7.16
N ILE A 42 0.37 1.07 -6.57
CA ILE A 42 0.09 2.44 -7.00
C ILE A 42 0.42 2.59 -8.50
N ILE A 43 1.64 2.28 -8.93
CA ILE A 43 2.04 2.39 -10.34
C ILE A 43 1.14 1.54 -11.26
N ARG A 44 0.80 0.30 -10.88
CA ARG A 44 -0.10 -0.57 -11.66
C ARG A 44 -1.54 -0.06 -11.73
N ALA A 45 -2.08 0.40 -10.60
CA ALA A 45 -3.41 1.01 -10.56
C ALA A 45 -3.46 2.30 -11.37
N LEU A 46 -2.33 3.01 -11.46
CA LEU A 46 -2.22 4.33 -12.07
C LEU A 46 -1.75 4.34 -13.51
N SER A 47 -1.29 3.20 -14.05
CA SER A 47 -1.35 2.96 -15.51
C SER A 47 -2.76 3.20 -16.08
N SER A 48 -3.81 3.22 -15.23
CA SER A 48 -5.18 3.59 -15.60
C SER A 48 -5.56 5.06 -15.28
N TYR A 49 -4.81 5.78 -14.44
CA TYR A 49 -5.07 7.18 -14.01
C TYR A 49 -3.77 7.95 -13.70
N HIS A 50 -3.01 8.34 -14.73
CA HIS A 50 -1.64 8.86 -14.63
C HIS A 50 -1.46 10.09 -13.71
N ASN A 51 -2.43 11.03 -13.71
CA ASN A 51 -2.31 12.30 -12.99
C ASN A 51 -2.38 12.17 -11.45
N LEU A 52 -3.10 11.17 -10.93
CA LEU A 52 -3.30 11.01 -9.49
C LEU A 52 -2.06 10.40 -8.80
N ALA A 53 -1.32 9.57 -9.55
CA ALA A 53 -0.05 8.96 -9.11
C ALA A 53 1.02 9.99 -8.89
N ASP A 54 1.17 10.85 -9.88
CA ASP A 54 2.19 11.86 -9.90
C ASP A 54 1.96 12.84 -8.75
N LEU A 55 0.69 13.12 -8.42
CA LEU A 55 0.31 13.97 -7.30
C LEU A 55 0.62 13.32 -5.93
N LEU A 56 0.34 12.03 -5.76
CA LEU A 56 0.60 11.28 -4.52
C LEU A 56 2.10 11.02 -4.28
N LEU A 57 2.86 10.79 -5.35
CA LEU A 57 4.29 10.49 -5.26
C LEU A 57 5.18 11.73 -5.25
N LYS A 58 4.76 12.86 -5.85
CA LYS A 58 5.52 14.12 -5.80
C LYS A 58 5.25 14.95 -4.55
N ASN A 59 4.04 14.91 -3.99
CA ASN A 59 3.64 15.86 -2.95
C ASN A 59 3.76 15.25 -1.53
N SER A 60 4.99 15.29 -1.02
CA SER A 60 5.40 15.04 0.38
C SER A 60 5.34 13.59 0.88
N ASP A 61 6.42 13.16 1.54
CA ASP A 61 6.56 11.86 2.19
C ASP A 61 5.39 11.54 3.14
N LYS A 62 4.79 12.58 3.73
CA LYS A 62 3.64 12.48 4.64
C LYS A 62 2.37 11.97 3.96
N SER A 63 2.10 12.38 2.71
CA SER A 63 0.92 11.91 1.95
C SER A 63 1.07 10.42 1.63
N PHE A 64 2.28 10.01 1.25
CA PHE A 64 2.58 8.62 0.97
C PHE A 64 2.50 7.75 2.24
N GLU A 65 3.00 8.26 3.38
CA GLU A 65 2.92 7.58 4.67
C GLU A 65 1.48 7.35 5.14
N GLN A 66 0.58 8.33 4.94
CA GLN A 66 -0.85 8.16 5.22
C GLN A 66 -1.51 7.09 4.36
N VAL A 67 -1.16 7.01 3.06
CA VAL A 67 -1.66 5.96 2.17
C VAL A 67 -1.13 4.58 2.61
N LEU A 68 0.14 4.52 2.99
CA LEU A 68 0.78 3.33 3.57
C LEU A 68 0.03 2.82 4.80
N GLU A 69 -0.30 3.71 5.73
CA GLU A 69 -1.01 3.40 6.97
C GLU A 69 -2.44 2.89 6.68
N MET A 70 -3.19 3.55 5.79
CA MET A 70 -4.53 3.12 5.39
C MET A 70 -4.54 1.73 4.73
N VAL A 71 -3.60 1.47 3.82
CA VAL A 71 -3.48 0.17 3.15
C VAL A 71 -3.13 -0.93 4.15
N TYR A 72 -2.18 -0.67 5.06
CA TYR A 72 -1.82 -1.60 6.13
C TYR A 72 -3.04 -1.99 6.99
N HIS A 73 -3.83 -1.02 7.44
CA HIS A 73 -4.99 -1.28 8.29
C HIS A 73 -6.08 -2.08 7.58
N LEU A 74 -6.32 -1.83 6.29
CA LEU A 74 -7.32 -2.57 5.52
C LEU A 74 -6.89 -4.02 5.29
N ILE A 75 -5.62 -4.26 4.95
CA ILE A 75 -5.08 -5.63 4.82
C ILE A 75 -5.16 -6.35 6.18
N LYS A 76 -4.74 -5.70 7.27
CA LYS A 76 -4.74 -6.31 8.60
C LYS A 76 -6.14 -6.70 9.06
N THR A 77 -7.13 -5.86 8.80
CA THR A 77 -8.54 -6.14 9.11
C THR A 77 -9.07 -7.35 8.35
N LYS A 78 -8.64 -7.57 7.11
CA LYS A 78 -9.07 -8.71 6.29
C LYS A 78 -8.37 -10.04 6.61
N LEU A 79 -7.21 -9.99 7.27
CA LEU A 79 -6.43 -11.17 7.64
C LEU A 79 -6.84 -11.78 8.99
N GLN A 80 -7.73 -11.12 9.73
CA GLN A 80 -8.34 -11.59 10.97
C GLN A 80 -9.63 -12.37 10.67
#